data_AF-A0A554GRI3-F1
#
_entry.id   AF-A0A554GRI3-F1
#
_cell.length_a   1.000
_cell.length_b   1.000
_cell.length_c   1.000
_cell.angle_alpha   90.00
_cell.angle_beta   90.00
_cell.angle_gamma   90.00
#
_symmetry.space_group_name_H-M   'P 1'
#
loop_
_entity.id
_entity.type
_entity.pdbx_description
1 polymer ?
#
loop_
_entity_poly.entity_id
_entity_poly.type
_entity_poly.pdbx_seq_one_letter_code
_entity_poly.pdbx_strand_id
1 'polypeptide(L)'
;MSDPTKPVPLRRQHPAGYEHDDNRPDVFDPALKHHDSGYIKGPPRFEDAAEAARFREARARLLRRCLAGIGRAPVGAQVVARGSVVLALWYGERARPAKDIDLVVTPETVGPESSEGRQLMAELTRAVTDALRLEGIDLDPATIPVDGIWTYERAEGRRLTFPWTWEGRVRDSVQVDVVFNERLFEAPLLHDVDDVKVQVATPEESLAWKLIWIAHDMWAQGKDLYDAVLLAENTPPQPRVIQQVFDAQEGNWAEYFNHGVYEPAGDVDWPNFVLEHPTLAGGTLEEYRARLDRALQRGF
;
A
#
# COMPACT_ATOMS: atom_id res chain seq x y z
N MET A 1 -41.51 -24.80 14.47
CA MET A 1 -41.76 -23.41 14.09
C MET A 1 -40.76 -22.55 14.83
N SER A 2 -39.77 -22.01 14.13
CA SER A 2 -38.70 -21.20 14.69
C SER A 2 -39.24 -19.81 15.06
N ASP A 3 -38.86 -19.33 16.23
CA ASP A 3 -39.28 -18.06 16.83
C ASP A 3 -38.96 -16.86 15.91
N PRO A 4 -39.97 -16.09 15.43
CA PRO A 4 -39.78 -15.01 14.47
C PRO A 4 -39.22 -13.71 15.08
N THR A 5 -38.80 -13.71 16.35
CA THR A 5 -38.37 -12.49 17.05
C THR A 5 -36.88 -12.41 17.39
N LYS A 6 -36.05 -13.38 16.96
CA LYS A 6 -34.60 -13.18 17.01
C LYS A 6 -34.19 -12.18 15.92
N PRO A 7 -33.54 -11.04 16.24
CA PRO A 7 -32.89 -10.24 15.23
C PRO A 7 -31.92 -11.17 14.51
N VAL A 8 -32.12 -11.38 13.21
CA VAL A 8 -31.07 -11.95 12.38
C VAL A 8 -29.89 -10.99 12.54
N PRO A 9 -28.73 -11.43 13.07
CA PRO A 9 -27.59 -10.54 13.15
C PRO A 9 -27.35 -10.03 11.73
N LEU A 10 -27.29 -8.70 11.57
CA LEU A 10 -26.87 -8.06 10.32
C LEU A 10 -25.68 -8.86 9.81
N ARG A 11 -25.83 -9.50 8.65
CA ARG A 11 -24.73 -10.26 8.03
C ARG A 11 -23.56 -9.30 7.95
N ARG A 12 -22.52 -9.53 8.75
CA ARG A 12 -21.28 -8.76 8.69
C ARG A 12 -20.82 -8.78 7.25
N GLN A 13 -20.80 -7.62 6.61
CA GLN A 13 -20.28 -7.50 5.25
C GLN A 13 -18.76 -7.50 5.34
N HIS A 14 -18.17 -8.59 4.85
CA HIS A 14 -16.73 -8.68 4.62
C HIS A 14 -16.38 -8.11 3.24
N PRO A 15 -15.12 -7.68 3.02
CA PRO A 15 -14.61 -7.36 1.70
C PRO A 15 -14.81 -8.54 0.72
N ALA A 16 -15.04 -8.27 -0.56
CA ALA A 16 -15.23 -9.27 -1.62
C ALA A 16 -14.02 -10.21 -1.76
N GLY A 17 -12.80 -9.71 -1.53
CA GLY A 17 -11.58 -10.50 -1.50
C GLY A 17 -11.33 -11.29 -0.20
N TYR A 18 -12.20 -11.21 0.81
CA TYR A 18 -12.00 -11.90 2.09
C TYR A 18 -12.30 -13.41 1.97
N GLU A 19 -11.28 -14.23 2.20
CA GLU A 19 -11.44 -15.67 2.42
C GLU A 19 -11.25 -16.03 3.89
N HIS A 20 -12.16 -16.85 4.41
CA HIS A 20 -12.04 -17.38 5.77
C HIS A 20 -10.92 -18.42 5.85
N ASP A 21 -10.05 -18.27 6.86
CA ASP A 21 -8.96 -19.18 7.20
C ASP A 21 -8.85 -19.19 8.72
N ASP A 22 -9.15 -20.34 9.34
CA ASP A 22 -9.10 -20.56 10.79
C ASP A 22 -7.67 -20.55 11.34
N ASN A 23 -6.65 -20.68 10.47
CA ASN A 23 -5.25 -20.75 10.87
C ASN A 23 -4.54 -19.38 10.84
N ARG A 24 -5.22 -18.33 10.35
CA ARG A 24 -4.67 -16.99 10.23
C ARG A 24 -5.55 -16.01 11.02
N PRO A 25 -4.96 -15.15 11.87
CA PRO A 25 -5.73 -14.12 12.56
C PRO A 25 -6.29 -13.12 11.55
N ASP A 26 -7.48 -12.61 11.85
CA ASP A 26 -8.03 -11.43 11.18
C ASP A 26 -7.24 -10.19 11.63
N VAL A 27 -6.78 -9.41 10.66
CA VAL A 27 -6.03 -8.17 10.86
C VAL A 27 -6.88 -7.02 10.31
N PHE A 28 -7.13 -6.01 11.12
CA PHE A 28 -7.88 -4.84 10.69
C PHE A 28 -7.11 -4.08 9.61
N ASP A 29 -7.80 -3.74 8.53
CA ASP A 29 -7.26 -2.91 7.45
C ASP A 29 -8.02 -1.57 7.43
N PRO A 30 -7.38 -0.45 7.78
CA PRO A 30 -8.01 0.86 7.78
C PRO A 30 -8.66 1.24 6.45
N ALA A 31 -8.13 0.76 5.31
CA ALA A 31 -8.68 1.05 3.99
C ALA A 31 -10.09 0.45 3.78
N LEU A 32 -10.44 -0.55 4.58
CA LEU A 32 -11.70 -1.30 4.54
C LEU A 32 -12.65 -0.90 5.68
N LYS A 33 -12.38 0.19 6.41
CA LYS A 33 -13.19 0.63 7.57
C LYS A 33 -14.68 0.90 7.29
N HIS A 34 -15.06 1.03 6.02
CA HIS A 34 -16.43 1.20 5.58
C HIS A 34 -17.22 -0.12 5.55
N HIS A 35 -16.53 -1.26 5.65
CA HIS A 35 -17.15 -2.55 5.91
C HIS A 35 -17.34 -2.77 7.42
N ASP A 36 -18.47 -3.38 7.79
CA ASP A 36 -18.74 -3.84 9.16
C ASP A 36 -17.66 -4.81 9.69
N SER A 37 -16.91 -5.43 8.79
CA SER A 37 -15.79 -6.32 9.08
C SER A 37 -14.64 -6.10 8.11
N GLY A 38 -14.05 -4.89 8.17
CA GLY A 38 -12.85 -4.47 7.41
C GLY A 38 -11.57 -5.20 7.83
N TYR A 39 -11.57 -6.52 7.79
CA TYR A 39 -10.46 -7.39 8.12
C TYR A 39 -9.88 -8.04 6.86
N ILE A 40 -8.57 -8.19 6.84
CA ILE A 40 -7.81 -9.06 5.93
C ILE A 40 -7.18 -10.20 6.73
N LYS A 41 -6.68 -11.23 6.05
CA LYS A 41 -5.92 -12.30 6.75
C LYS A 41 -4.49 -11.85 7.01
N GLY A 42 -4.07 -11.84 8.28
CA GLY A 42 -2.67 -11.62 8.67
C GLY A 42 -1.74 -12.67 8.07
N PRO A 43 -0.43 -12.44 7.95
CA PRO A 43 0.47 -13.31 7.17
C PRO A 43 0.44 -14.78 7.62
N PRO A 44 0.69 -15.75 6.72
CA PRO A 44 0.79 -17.16 7.10
C PRO A 44 1.88 -17.36 8.17
N ARG A 45 1.61 -18.24 9.13
CA ARG A 45 2.56 -18.63 10.16
C ARG A 45 3.25 -19.93 9.76
N PHE A 46 4.56 -19.96 9.95
CA PHE A 46 5.41 -21.10 9.64
C PHE A 46 6.17 -21.49 10.91
N GLU A 47 6.22 -22.78 11.23
CA GLU A 47 7.05 -23.29 12.32
C GLU A 47 8.55 -23.27 11.94
N ASP A 48 8.85 -23.58 10.67
CA ASP A 48 10.20 -23.54 10.12
C ASP A 48 10.54 -22.15 9.54
N ALA A 49 11.61 -21.54 10.06
CA ALA A 49 12.11 -20.25 9.60
C ALA A 49 12.60 -20.28 8.13
N ALA A 50 13.15 -21.42 7.67
CA ALA A 50 13.59 -21.57 6.29
C ALA A 50 12.40 -21.65 5.33
N GLU A 51 11.34 -22.34 5.73
CA GLU A 51 10.06 -22.35 5.01
C GLU A 51 9.44 -20.95 4.93
N ALA A 52 9.41 -20.23 6.05
CA ALA A 52 8.94 -18.85 6.10
C ALA A 52 9.73 -17.93 5.14
N ALA A 53 11.06 -18.13 5.03
CA ALA A 53 11.90 -17.37 4.14
C ALA A 53 11.59 -17.66 2.66
N ARG A 54 11.44 -18.95 2.29
CA ARG A 54 11.06 -19.35 0.91
C ARG A 54 9.69 -18.82 0.51
N PHE A 55 8.72 -18.82 1.43
CA PHE A 55 7.42 -18.21 1.18
C PHE A 55 7.52 -16.69 0.94
N ARG A 56 8.27 -15.97 1.78
CA ARG A 56 8.48 -14.52 1.62
C ARG A 56 9.17 -14.20 0.30
N GLU A 57 10.18 -14.97 -0.10
CA GLU A 57 10.87 -14.82 -1.38
C GLU A 57 9.90 -15.08 -2.56
N ALA A 58 9.10 -16.15 -2.50
CA ALA A 58 8.11 -16.44 -3.51
C ALA A 58 7.09 -15.29 -3.65
N ARG A 59 6.61 -14.74 -2.54
CA ARG A 59 5.68 -13.62 -2.51
C ARG A 59 6.29 -12.34 -3.09
N ALA A 60 7.51 -11.97 -2.67
CA ALA A 60 8.23 -10.82 -3.20
C ALA A 60 8.48 -10.95 -4.70
N ARG A 61 8.81 -12.17 -5.16
CA ARG A 61 8.95 -12.48 -6.58
C ARG A 61 7.64 -12.27 -7.34
N LEU A 62 6.51 -12.75 -6.83
CA LEU A 62 5.20 -12.54 -7.48
C LEU A 62 4.84 -11.06 -7.58
N LEU A 63 5.01 -10.28 -6.51
CA LEU A 63 4.75 -8.83 -6.54
C LEU A 63 5.62 -8.13 -7.60
N ARG A 64 6.92 -8.40 -7.61
CA ARG A 64 7.85 -7.83 -8.60
C ARG A 64 7.47 -8.21 -10.03
N ARG A 65 7.08 -9.47 -10.28
CA ARG A 65 6.65 -9.96 -11.60
C ARG A 65 5.34 -9.32 -12.05
N CYS A 66 4.39 -9.16 -11.14
CA CYS A 66 3.13 -8.46 -11.42
C CYS A 66 3.38 -7.00 -11.75
N LEU A 67 4.24 -6.31 -11.00
CA LEU A 67 4.62 -4.92 -11.27
C LEU A 67 5.31 -4.77 -12.64
N ALA A 68 6.24 -5.66 -12.98
CA ALA A 68 6.85 -5.69 -14.31
C ALA A 68 5.83 -6.01 -15.42
N GLY A 69 4.86 -6.89 -15.15
CA GLY A 69 3.74 -7.19 -16.04
C GLY A 69 2.88 -5.96 -16.35
N ILE A 70 2.56 -5.17 -15.32
CA ILE A 70 1.85 -3.90 -15.45
C ILE A 70 2.67 -2.91 -16.30
N GLY A 71 3.96 -2.74 -16.01
CA GLY A 71 4.83 -1.85 -16.78
C GLY A 71 4.99 -2.22 -18.25
N ARG A 72 4.88 -3.51 -18.59
CA ARG A 72 4.94 -4.00 -19.99
C ARG A 72 3.63 -3.76 -20.74
N ALA A 73 2.52 -3.72 -20.02
CA ALA A 73 1.20 -3.52 -20.62
C ALA A 73 0.97 -2.03 -20.96
N PRO A 74 0.12 -1.72 -21.96
CA PRO A 74 -0.22 -0.33 -22.29
C PRO A 74 -0.76 0.49 -21.10
N VAL A 75 -1.46 -0.18 -20.17
CA VAL A 75 -1.97 0.43 -18.94
C VAL A 75 -0.87 0.95 -18.02
N GLY A 76 0.36 0.42 -18.10
CA GLY A 76 1.52 0.88 -17.34
C GLY A 76 1.88 2.34 -17.60
N ALA A 77 1.52 2.90 -18.76
CA ALA A 77 1.69 4.32 -19.07
C ALA A 77 0.68 5.23 -18.35
N GLN A 78 -0.41 4.67 -17.81
CA GLN A 78 -1.50 5.39 -17.14
C GLN A 78 -1.47 5.24 -15.62
N VAL A 79 -0.50 4.51 -15.07
CA VAL A 79 -0.37 4.29 -13.63
C VAL A 79 1.04 4.55 -13.15
N VAL A 80 1.15 5.02 -11.91
CA VAL A 80 2.40 5.31 -11.23
C VAL A 80 2.45 4.49 -9.95
N ALA A 81 3.42 3.60 -9.84
CA ALA A 81 3.60 2.79 -8.65
C ALA A 81 4.13 3.63 -7.48
N ARG A 82 3.70 3.28 -6.27
CA ARG A 82 4.12 3.95 -5.03
C ARG A 82 4.23 2.94 -3.89
N GLY A 83 4.40 3.44 -2.67
CA GLY A 83 4.26 2.64 -1.47
C GLY A 83 5.36 1.59 -1.31
N SER A 84 5.00 0.49 -0.65
CA SER A 84 5.99 -0.46 -0.12
C SER A 84 6.80 -1.19 -1.20
N VAL A 85 6.18 -1.47 -2.35
CA VAL A 85 6.86 -2.11 -3.49
C VAL A 85 7.93 -1.21 -4.08
N VAL A 86 7.70 0.10 -4.16
CA VAL A 86 8.68 1.06 -4.69
C VAL A 86 9.82 1.28 -3.69
N LEU A 87 9.52 1.36 -2.39
CA LEU A 87 10.56 1.43 -1.36
C LEU A 87 11.48 0.21 -1.39
N ALA A 88 10.93 -0.99 -1.63
CA ALA A 88 11.72 -2.21 -1.78
C ALA A 88 12.65 -2.15 -3.01
N LEU A 89 12.22 -1.53 -4.11
CA LEU A 89 13.07 -1.34 -5.30
C LEU A 89 14.25 -0.39 -5.01
N TRP A 90 14.04 0.68 -4.25
CA TRP A 90 15.08 1.66 -3.95
C TRP A 90 16.04 1.23 -2.86
N TYR A 91 15.52 0.59 -1.80
CA TYR A 91 16.26 0.38 -0.56
C TYR A 91 16.54 -1.09 -0.23
N GLY A 92 16.05 -2.04 -1.03
CA GLY A 92 16.28 -3.46 -0.83
C GLY A 92 15.91 -3.91 0.58
N GLU A 93 16.84 -4.59 1.27
CA GLU A 93 16.62 -5.13 2.62
C GLU A 93 16.43 -4.05 3.71
N ARG A 94 16.75 -2.78 3.42
CA ARG A 94 16.45 -1.66 4.33
C ARG A 94 14.99 -1.24 4.27
N ALA A 95 14.25 -1.59 3.21
CA ALA A 95 12.81 -1.41 3.20
C ALA A 95 12.12 -2.60 3.87
N ARG A 96 10.98 -2.36 4.50
CA ARG A 96 10.11 -3.45 4.90
C ARG A 96 9.62 -4.23 3.68
N PRO A 97 9.38 -5.55 3.79
CA PRO A 97 8.82 -6.33 2.72
C PRO A 97 7.52 -5.72 2.17
N ALA A 98 7.41 -5.66 0.85
CA ALA A 98 6.21 -5.17 0.19
C ALA A 98 5.03 -6.10 0.46
N LYS A 99 3.87 -5.52 0.81
CA LYS A 99 2.63 -6.27 1.07
C LYS A 99 1.72 -6.27 -0.17
N ASP A 100 1.78 -5.23 -0.96
CA ASP A 100 0.83 -4.88 -2.02
C ASP A 100 1.55 -4.15 -3.16
N ILE A 101 0.84 -3.93 -4.26
CA ILE A 101 1.22 -2.97 -5.30
C ILE A 101 0.25 -1.78 -5.19
N ASP A 102 0.75 -0.63 -4.76
CA ASP A 102 0.00 0.62 -4.76
C ASP A 102 0.22 1.37 -6.08
N LEU A 103 -0.87 1.80 -6.73
CA LEU A 103 -0.86 2.54 -7.98
C LEU A 103 -1.66 3.84 -7.85
N VAL A 104 -1.15 4.92 -8.42
CA VAL A 104 -1.89 6.16 -8.68
C VAL A 104 -2.24 6.24 -10.15
N VAL A 105 -3.51 6.49 -10.47
CA VAL A 105 -3.98 6.66 -11.84
C VAL A 105 -3.60 8.06 -12.35
N THR A 106 -3.14 8.11 -13.59
CA THR A 106 -2.78 9.35 -14.30
C THR A 106 -3.47 9.39 -15.68
N PRO A 107 -4.03 10.54 -16.09
CA PRO A 107 -4.14 11.79 -15.33
C PRO A 107 -5.17 11.72 -14.19
N GLU A 108 -5.05 12.60 -13.20
CA GLU A 108 -5.95 12.71 -12.03
C GLU A 108 -7.43 12.94 -12.39
N THR A 109 -7.74 13.32 -13.62
CA THR A 109 -9.11 13.50 -14.11
C THR A 109 -9.84 12.17 -14.36
N VAL A 110 -9.13 11.05 -14.43
CA VAL A 110 -9.74 9.73 -14.59
C VAL A 110 -10.39 9.31 -13.27
N GLY A 111 -11.71 9.24 -13.25
CA GLY A 111 -12.48 8.73 -12.11
C GLY A 111 -12.74 7.23 -12.22
N PRO A 112 -12.99 6.53 -11.10
CA PRO A 112 -13.20 5.08 -11.09
C PRO A 112 -14.48 4.66 -11.85
N GLU A 113 -15.50 5.52 -11.87
CA GLU A 113 -16.77 5.28 -12.58
C GLU A 113 -16.79 5.82 -14.02
N SER A 114 -15.68 6.35 -14.52
CA SER A 114 -15.56 6.75 -15.92
C SER A 114 -15.39 5.52 -16.83
N SER A 115 -15.66 5.69 -18.14
CA SER A 115 -15.36 4.65 -19.15
C SER A 115 -13.88 4.27 -19.13
N GLU A 116 -13.02 5.28 -19.02
CA GLU A 116 -11.58 5.21 -18.99
C GLU A 116 -11.10 4.46 -17.74
N GLY A 117 -11.66 4.78 -16.56
CA GLY A 117 -11.35 4.11 -15.30
C GLY A 117 -11.74 2.63 -15.31
N ARG A 118 -12.93 2.29 -15.82
CA ARG A 118 -13.36 0.89 -15.97
C ARG A 118 -12.47 0.11 -16.94
N GLN A 119 -12.08 0.72 -18.05
CA GLN A 119 -11.16 0.11 -19.00
C GLN A 119 -9.79 -0.12 -18.36
N LEU A 120 -9.24 0.88 -17.67
CA LEU A 120 -7.98 0.80 -16.94
C LEU A 120 -7.98 -0.36 -15.94
N MET A 121 -9.05 -0.51 -15.15
CA MET A 121 -9.17 -1.63 -14.21
C MET A 121 -9.17 -2.98 -14.91
N ALA A 122 -9.90 -3.13 -16.02
CA ALA A 122 -9.90 -4.38 -16.80
C ALA A 122 -8.51 -4.69 -17.39
N GLU A 123 -7.80 -3.68 -17.86
CA GLU A 123 -6.43 -3.83 -18.39
C GLU A 123 -5.41 -4.18 -17.30
N LEU A 124 -5.52 -3.58 -16.10
CA LEU A 124 -4.70 -3.95 -14.94
C LEU A 124 -4.95 -5.41 -14.53
N THR A 125 -6.22 -5.82 -14.42
CA THR A 125 -6.57 -7.22 -14.10
C THR A 125 -5.95 -8.18 -15.10
N ARG A 126 -6.02 -7.87 -16.39
CA ARG A 126 -5.39 -8.68 -17.44
C ARG A 126 -3.87 -8.70 -17.33
N ALA A 127 -3.23 -7.55 -17.12
CA ALA A 127 -1.77 -7.47 -17.00
C ALA A 127 -1.24 -8.31 -15.83
N VAL A 128 -1.92 -8.26 -14.69
CA VAL A 128 -1.54 -9.02 -13.48
C VAL A 128 -1.81 -10.52 -13.66
N THR A 129 -2.98 -10.91 -14.18
CA THR A 129 -3.28 -12.33 -14.46
C THR A 129 -2.33 -12.93 -15.50
N ASP A 130 -1.96 -12.18 -16.54
CA ASP A 130 -0.96 -12.61 -17.52
C ASP A 130 0.42 -12.81 -16.87
N ALA A 131 0.83 -11.92 -15.97
CA ALA A 131 2.08 -12.07 -15.22
C ALA A 131 2.06 -13.29 -14.29
N LEU A 132 0.95 -13.51 -13.59
CA LEU A 132 0.76 -14.67 -12.71
C LEU A 132 0.73 -15.99 -13.48
N ARG A 133 0.17 -16.00 -14.69
CA ARG A 133 0.17 -17.19 -15.57
C ARG A 133 1.58 -17.62 -15.93
N LEU A 134 2.50 -16.68 -16.16
CA LEU A 134 3.92 -16.98 -16.40
C LEU A 134 4.62 -17.61 -15.18
N GLU A 135 4.07 -17.41 -13.99
CA GLU A 135 4.52 -18.02 -12.74
C GLU A 135 3.75 -19.31 -12.40
N GLY A 136 2.95 -19.82 -13.34
CA GLY A 136 2.18 -21.07 -13.19
C GLY A 136 0.87 -20.92 -12.41
N ILE A 137 0.39 -19.69 -12.21
CA ILE A 137 -0.86 -19.39 -11.50
C ILE A 137 -1.89 -18.94 -12.54
N ASP A 138 -2.78 -19.84 -12.93
CA ASP A 138 -3.84 -19.55 -13.91
C ASP A 138 -5.11 -19.08 -13.19
N LEU A 139 -5.52 -17.84 -13.46
CA LEU A 139 -6.70 -17.20 -12.89
C LEU A 139 -7.58 -16.68 -14.03
N ASP A 140 -8.89 -16.83 -13.89
CA ASP A 140 -9.86 -16.20 -14.79
C ASP A 140 -9.98 -14.70 -14.44
N PRO A 141 -9.58 -13.77 -15.33
CA PRO A 141 -9.68 -12.33 -15.08
C PRO A 141 -11.09 -11.87 -14.71
N ALA A 142 -12.13 -12.54 -15.21
CA ALA A 142 -13.52 -12.19 -14.91
C ALA A 142 -13.95 -12.52 -13.48
N THR A 143 -13.15 -13.31 -12.76
CA THR A 143 -13.44 -13.74 -11.38
C THR A 143 -12.67 -12.96 -10.32
N ILE A 144 -11.74 -12.08 -10.72
CA ILE A 144 -10.91 -11.31 -9.79
C ILE A 144 -11.79 -10.33 -9.01
N PRO A 145 -11.87 -10.47 -7.67
CA PRO A 145 -12.64 -9.55 -6.83
C PRO A 145 -12.11 -8.12 -6.93
N VAL A 146 -13.05 -7.17 -6.97
CA VAL A 146 -12.79 -5.74 -6.89
C VAL A 146 -13.54 -5.20 -5.67
N ASP A 147 -12.81 -4.61 -4.74
CA ASP A 147 -13.36 -3.93 -3.57
C ASP A 147 -13.19 -2.42 -3.72
N GLY A 148 -14.18 -1.65 -3.28
CA GLY A 148 -13.97 -0.23 -2.99
C GLY A 148 -13.01 -0.12 -1.80
N ILE A 149 -12.01 0.74 -1.89
CA ILE A 149 -11.13 1.04 -0.76
C ILE A 149 -11.06 2.55 -0.56
N TRP A 150 -10.84 2.97 0.68
CA TRP A 150 -10.58 4.36 1.00
C TRP A 150 -9.17 4.46 1.54
N THR A 151 -8.24 4.84 0.67
CA THR A 151 -6.84 4.96 1.03
C THR A 151 -6.69 6.17 1.95
N TYR A 152 -6.41 5.92 3.23
CA TYR A 152 -6.21 6.92 4.30
C TYR A 152 -7.34 7.95 4.42
N GLU A 153 -8.58 7.45 4.28
CA GLU A 153 -9.84 8.18 4.44
C GLU A 153 -10.15 9.25 3.37
N ARG A 154 -9.34 9.34 2.31
CA ARG A 154 -9.33 10.53 1.44
C ARG A 154 -9.54 10.25 -0.02
N ALA A 155 -8.81 9.27 -0.53
CA ALA A 155 -8.84 8.99 -1.96
C ALA A 155 -9.69 7.74 -2.22
N GLU A 156 -10.65 7.89 -3.13
CA GLU A 156 -11.45 6.77 -3.61
C GLU A 156 -10.54 5.84 -4.41
N GLY A 157 -10.47 4.58 -3.98
CA GLY A 157 -9.67 3.57 -4.63
C GLY A 157 -10.45 2.30 -4.95
N ARG A 158 -9.78 1.40 -5.67
CA ARG A 158 -10.23 0.04 -5.95
C ARG A 158 -9.10 -0.94 -5.61
N ARG A 159 -9.42 -2.02 -4.92
CA ARG A 159 -8.49 -3.12 -4.64
C ARG A 159 -8.82 -4.32 -5.50
N LEU A 160 -7.84 -4.79 -6.25
CA LEU A 160 -7.88 -6.09 -6.94
C LEU A 160 -7.18 -7.14 -6.07
N THR A 161 -7.83 -8.28 -5.84
CA THR A 161 -7.25 -9.37 -5.03
C THR A 161 -7.06 -10.62 -5.87
N PHE A 162 -5.80 -11.01 -6.10
CA PHE A 162 -5.44 -12.17 -6.92
C PHE A 162 -5.02 -13.34 -6.02
N PRO A 163 -5.88 -14.36 -5.82
CA PRO A 163 -5.55 -15.48 -4.96
C PRO A 163 -4.45 -16.34 -5.60
N TRP A 164 -3.58 -16.90 -4.76
CA TRP A 164 -2.61 -17.89 -5.18
C TRP A 164 -2.35 -18.89 -4.05
N THR A 165 -1.73 -20.03 -4.41
CA THR A 165 -1.39 -21.07 -3.44
C THR A 165 0.08 -21.43 -3.56
N TRP A 166 0.84 -21.22 -2.48
CA TRP A 166 2.23 -21.62 -2.41
C TRP A 166 2.34 -23.12 -2.13
N GLU A 167 3.12 -23.82 -2.96
CA GLU A 167 3.36 -25.27 -2.87
C GLU A 167 2.07 -26.11 -2.72
N GLY A 168 0.94 -25.65 -3.28
CA GLY A 168 -0.34 -26.34 -3.22
C GLY A 168 -1.01 -26.38 -1.83
N ARG A 169 -0.49 -25.65 -0.83
CA ARG A 169 -0.92 -25.77 0.57
C ARG A 169 -1.17 -24.45 1.30
N VAL A 170 -0.38 -23.39 1.06
CA VAL A 170 -0.58 -22.10 1.75
C VAL A 170 -1.28 -21.14 0.82
N ARG A 171 -2.51 -20.77 1.14
CA ARG A 171 -3.26 -19.75 0.41
C ARG A 171 -2.80 -18.36 0.82
N ASP A 172 -2.62 -17.50 -0.17
CA ASP A 172 -2.37 -16.07 0.03
C ASP A 172 -2.89 -15.28 -1.17
N SER A 173 -2.69 -13.96 -1.18
CA SER A 173 -3.07 -13.11 -2.30
C SER A 173 -1.99 -12.11 -2.69
N VAL A 174 -1.98 -11.76 -3.98
CA VAL A 174 -1.38 -10.51 -4.47
C VAL A 174 -2.49 -9.46 -4.44
N GLN A 175 -2.24 -8.32 -3.81
CA GLN A 175 -3.17 -7.19 -3.77
C GLN A 175 -2.61 -6.06 -4.64
N VAL A 176 -3.49 -5.46 -5.44
CA VAL A 176 -3.20 -4.27 -6.24
C VAL A 176 -4.21 -3.20 -5.87
N ASP A 177 -3.72 -2.14 -5.24
CA ASP A 177 -4.52 -1.02 -4.78
C ASP A 177 -4.37 0.13 -5.77
N VAL A 178 -5.49 0.59 -6.30
CA VAL A 178 -5.53 1.61 -7.35
C VAL A 178 -6.23 2.83 -6.79
N VAL A 179 -5.52 3.96 -6.73
CA VAL A 179 -6.03 5.24 -6.26
C VAL A 179 -6.36 6.11 -7.48
N PHE A 180 -7.58 6.64 -7.51
CA PHE A 180 -8.05 7.56 -8.53
C PHE A 180 -8.06 8.99 -7.99
N ASN A 181 -8.07 9.97 -8.90
CA ASN A 181 -8.20 11.39 -8.58
C ASN A 181 -7.13 11.99 -7.66
N GLU A 182 -6.05 11.25 -7.39
CA GLU A 182 -4.87 11.75 -6.68
C GLU A 182 -3.98 12.52 -7.67
N ARG A 183 -3.66 13.76 -7.32
CA ARG A 183 -2.73 14.61 -8.08
C ARG A 183 -1.28 14.27 -7.74
N LEU A 184 -0.45 14.16 -8.78
CA LEU A 184 1.01 14.09 -8.63
C LEU A 184 1.61 15.49 -8.81
N PHE A 185 2.50 15.90 -7.91
CA PHE A 185 3.17 17.22 -7.98
C PHE A 185 4.53 17.15 -8.63
N GLU A 186 5.15 15.97 -8.62
CA GLU A 186 6.36 15.66 -9.37
C GLU A 186 6.08 14.70 -10.54
N ALA A 187 6.86 14.85 -11.62
CA ALA A 187 6.80 13.92 -12.74
C ALA A 187 7.25 12.52 -12.28
N PRO A 188 6.56 11.43 -12.68
CA PRO A 188 6.97 10.08 -12.34
C PRO A 188 8.38 9.76 -12.84
N LEU A 189 9.11 8.95 -12.08
CA LEU A 189 10.40 8.38 -12.49
C LEU A 189 10.17 7.08 -13.25
N LEU A 190 11.07 6.74 -14.16
CA LEU A 190 11.13 5.40 -14.75
C LEU A 190 12.15 4.56 -13.99
N HIS A 191 11.71 3.45 -13.41
CA HIS A 191 12.56 2.48 -12.72
C HIS A 191 12.58 1.15 -13.48
N ASP A 192 13.74 0.48 -13.53
CA ASP A 192 13.83 -0.88 -14.08
C ASP A 192 13.30 -1.89 -13.06
N VAL A 193 12.35 -2.71 -13.49
CA VAL A 193 11.82 -3.86 -12.76
C VAL A 193 11.85 -5.04 -13.74
N ASP A 194 12.77 -5.98 -13.55
CA ASP A 194 12.95 -7.14 -14.43
C ASP A 194 13.11 -6.75 -15.90
N ASP A 195 14.00 -5.79 -16.15
CA ASP A 195 14.28 -5.20 -17.47
C ASP A 195 13.08 -4.51 -18.13
N VAL A 196 12.03 -4.20 -17.35
CA VAL A 196 10.87 -3.41 -17.78
C VAL A 196 10.90 -2.05 -17.09
N LYS A 197 10.69 -0.98 -17.87
CA LYS A 197 10.50 0.36 -17.31
C LYS A 197 9.11 0.48 -16.69
N VAL A 198 9.05 0.80 -15.41
CA VAL A 198 7.83 1.05 -14.64
C VAL A 198 7.84 2.50 -14.17
N GLN A 199 6.71 3.20 -14.31
CA GLN A 199 6.54 4.51 -13.70
C GLN A 199 6.40 4.38 -12.19
N VAL A 200 7.23 5.09 -11.43
CA VAL A 200 7.21 5.13 -9.97
C VAL A 200 7.14 6.57 -9.49
N ALA A 201 6.50 6.80 -8.34
CA ALA A 201 6.51 8.11 -7.70
C ALA A 201 7.94 8.54 -7.33
N THR A 202 8.20 9.83 -7.19
CA THR A 202 9.50 10.29 -6.67
C THR A 202 9.65 9.96 -5.18
N PRO A 203 10.88 9.84 -4.66
CA PRO A 203 11.08 9.74 -3.22
C PRO A 203 10.51 10.95 -2.45
N GLU A 204 10.56 12.15 -3.04
CA GLU A 204 10.00 13.38 -2.44
C GLU A 204 8.48 13.33 -2.30
N GLU A 205 7.76 12.93 -3.36
CA GLU A 205 6.30 12.74 -3.33
C GLU A 205 5.92 11.64 -2.33
N SER A 206 6.70 10.54 -2.33
CA SER A 206 6.52 9.44 -1.39
C SER A 206 6.69 9.88 0.07
N LEU A 207 7.67 10.74 0.35
CA LEU A 207 7.89 11.29 1.69
C LEU A 207 6.73 12.20 2.09
N ALA A 208 6.29 13.09 1.20
CA ALA A 208 5.16 13.99 1.46
C ALA A 208 3.91 13.21 1.86
N TRP A 209 3.55 12.15 1.13
CA TRP A 209 2.42 11.30 1.49
C TRP A 209 2.58 10.63 2.86
N LYS A 210 3.78 10.11 3.18
CA LYS A 210 4.02 9.47 4.48
C LYS A 210 3.86 10.45 5.64
N LEU A 211 4.38 11.66 5.49
CA LEU A 211 4.23 12.72 6.49
C LEU A 211 2.76 13.10 6.70
N ILE A 212 1.98 13.16 5.62
CA ILE A 212 0.54 13.43 5.69
C ILE A 212 -0.21 12.30 6.39
N TRP A 213 0.15 11.04 6.15
CA TRP A 213 -0.49 9.90 6.81
C TRP A 213 -0.22 9.88 8.30
N ILE A 214 1.04 10.03 8.69
CA ILE A 214 1.41 10.06 10.12
C ILE A 214 0.74 11.26 10.83
N ALA A 215 0.58 12.40 10.16
CA ALA A 215 0.02 13.61 10.77
C ALA A 215 -1.50 13.62 10.91
N HIS A 216 -2.24 12.90 10.05
CA HIS A 216 -3.68 13.10 9.91
C HIS A 216 -4.51 11.82 9.89
N ASP A 217 -3.89 10.66 9.76
CA ASP A 217 -4.66 9.43 9.80
C ASP A 217 -5.15 9.15 11.22
N MET A 218 -6.42 8.79 11.37
CA MET A 218 -6.99 8.48 12.69
C MET A 218 -6.26 7.31 13.36
N TRP A 219 -5.56 6.50 12.57
CA TRP A 219 -4.78 5.33 12.98
C TRP A 219 -3.35 5.38 12.43
N ALA A 220 -2.57 6.42 12.76
CA ALA A 220 -1.19 6.55 12.32
C ALA A 220 -0.35 5.28 12.59
N GLN A 221 0.21 4.67 11.54
CA GLN A 221 0.88 3.37 11.66
C GLN A 221 2.40 3.51 11.79
N GLY A 222 3.03 2.67 12.62
CA GLY A 222 4.49 2.66 12.79
C GLY A 222 5.26 2.37 11.49
N LYS A 223 4.65 1.63 10.55
CA LYS A 223 5.23 1.38 9.21
C LYS A 223 5.44 2.66 8.42
N ASP A 224 4.53 3.63 8.57
CA ASP A 224 4.60 4.89 7.82
C ASP A 224 5.68 5.80 8.40
N LEU A 225 5.84 5.82 9.74
CA LEU A 225 6.98 6.48 10.39
C LEU A 225 8.32 5.88 9.95
N TYR A 226 8.43 4.55 9.93
CA TYR A 226 9.63 3.88 9.45
C TYR A 226 9.97 4.26 8.00
N ASP A 227 8.99 4.16 7.11
CA ASP A 227 9.13 4.51 5.70
C ASP A 227 9.51 6.00 5.52
N ALA A 228 8.92 6.91 6.30
CA ALA A 228 9.24 8.34 6.28
C ALA A 228 10.69 8.63 6.70
N VAL A 229 11.16 7.99 7.78
CA VAL A 229 12.56 8.10 8.22
C VAL A 229 13.50 7.59 7.14
N LEU A 230 13.20 6.42 6.57
CA LEU A 230 14.01 5.85 5.50
C LEU A 230 14.08 6.79 4.29
N LEU A 231 12.96 7.39 3.88
CA LEU A 231 12.93 8.36 2.78
C LEU A 231 13.74 9.62 3.10
N ALA A 232 13.46 10.27 4.24
CA ALA A 232 14.06 11.54 4.61
C ALA A 232 15.58 11.44 4.85
N GLU A 233 16.09 10.31 5.33
CA GLU A 233 17.52 10.10 5.53
C GLU A 233 18.30 9.89 4.23
N ASN A 234 17.63 9.46 3.14
CA ASN A 234 18.28 9.15 1.86
C ASN A 234 17.92 10.13 0.73
N THR A 235 16.88 10.95 0.89
CA THR A 235 16.48 12.00 -0.06
C THR A 235 16.29 13.31 0.69
N PRO A 236 17.05 14.38 0.35
CA PRO A 236 16.82 15.69 0.95
C PRO A 236 15.36 16.12 0.73
N PRO A 237 14.60 16.43 1.79
CA PRO A 237 13.22 16.84 1.63
C PRO A 237 13.17 18.15 0.87
N GLN A 238 12.25 18.26 -0.09
CA GLN A 238 11.98 19.50 -0.81
C GLN A 238 10.73 20.15 -0.19
N PRO A 239 10.87 21.26 0.57
CA PRO A 239 9.74 21.90 1.24
C PRO A 239 8.58 22.23 0.30
N ARG A 240 8.89 22.63 -0.94
CA ARG A 240 7.89 22.93 -1.97
C ARG A 240 6.95 21.76 -2.25
N VAL A 241 7.50 20.56 -2.49
CA VAL A 241 6.69 19.38 -2.85
C VAL A 241 5.81 19.00 -1.67
N ILE A 242 6.40 18.96 -0.47
CA ILE A 242 5.64 18.66 0.75
C ILE A 242 4.51 19.67 0.93
N GLN A 243 4.80 20.98 0.83
CA GLN A 243 3.77 22.03 0.92
C GLN A 243 2.66 21.85 -0.12
N GLN A 244 3.00 21.54 -1.37
CA GLN A 244 2.02 21.35 -2.44
C GLN A 244 1.09 20.15 -2.18
N VAL A 245 1.63 19.02 -1.73
CA VAL A 245 0.81 17.85 -1.37
C VAL A 245 -0.08 18.17 -0.17
N PHE A 246 0.41 18.91 0.83
CA PHE A 246 -0.41 19.36 1.98
C PHE A 246 -1.51 20.34 1.55
N ASP A 247 -1.20 21.35 0.73
CA ASP A 247 -2.16 22.37 0.27
C ASP A 247 -3.30 21.76 -0.56
N ALA A 248 -3.00 20.69 -1.30
CA ALA A 248 -3.98 19.96 -2.11
C ALA A 248 -5.06 19.27 -1.27
N GLN A 249 -4.84 19.08 0.03
CA GLN A 249 -5.71 18.30 0.90
C GLN A 249 -6.78 19.15 1.62
N GLU A 250 -7.04 20.38 1.13
CA GLU A 250 -8.02 21.34 1.67
C GLU A 250 -8.02 21.44 3.21
N GLY A 251 -7.08 22.21 3.76
CA GLY A 251 -7.08 22.61 5.18
C GLY A 251 -5.97 23.61 5.52
N ASN A 252 -6.11 24.34 6.64
CA ASN A 252 -5.19 25.39 7.10
C ASN A 252 -3.85 24.83 7.65
N TRP A 253 -3.14 23.99 6.89
CA TRP A 253 -2.02 23.19 7.43
C TRP A 253 -0.63 23.70 7.06
N ALA A 254 -0.56 24.71 6.19
CA ALA A 254 0.66 25.47 5.95
C ALA A 254 1.28 26.01 7.25
N GLU A 255 0.48 26.31 8.29
CA GLU A 255 1.01 26.87 9.55
C GLU A 255 1.88 25.89 10.36
N TYR A 256 1.57 24.59 10.39
CA TYR A 256 2.34 23.62 11.21
C TYR A 256 3.71 23.31 10.59
N PHE A 257 3.76 23.13 9.27
CA PHE A 257 5.01 22.81 8.58
C PHE A 257 5.93 24.03 8.42
N ASN A 258 5.37 25.23 8.23
CA ASN A 258 6.13 26.47 8.06
C ASN A 258 6.90 26.92 9.30
N HIS A 259 6.62 26.37 10.48
CA HIS A 259 7.36 26.69 11.71
C HIS A 259 8.53 25.73 12.01
N GLY A 260 8.85 24.81 11.09
CA GLY A 260 9.98 23.89 11.26
C GLY A 260 9.77 22.84 12.35
N VAL A 261 8.52 22.63 12.77
CA VAL A 261 8.12 21.67 13.79
C VAL A 261 7.12 20.70 13.15
N TYR A 262 7.58 19.50 12.82
CA TYR A 262 6.69 18.40 12.46
C TYR A 262 6.27 17.68 13.75
N GLU A 263 5.11 18.02 14.29
CA GLU A 263 4.51 17.28 15.40
C GLU A 263 3.44 16.33 14.86
N PRO A 264 3.71 15.01 14.75
CA PRO A 264 2.68 14.07 14.35
C PRO A 264 1.55 14.08 15.38
N ALA A 265 0.31 14.23 14.92
CA ALA A 265 -0.84 14.21 15.81
C ALA A 265 -1.06 12.78 16.34
N GLY A 266 -0.96 12.61 17.67
CA GLY A 266 -1.40 11.39 18.36
C GLY A 266 -0.40 10.24 18.47
N ASP A 267 -0.93 9.09 18.91
CA ASP A 267 -0.18 7.86 19.15
C ASP A 267 0.05 7.12 17.83
N VAL A 268 1.32 6.99 17.44
CA VAL A 268 1.73 6.13 16.32
C VAL A 268 1.80 4.68 16.82
N ASP A 269 1.19 3.75 16.10
CA ASP A 269 1.21 2.31 16.45
C ASP A 269 2.58 1.67 16.14
N TRP A 270 3.58 2.11 16.90
CA TRP A 270 4.93 1.56 16.89
C TRP A 270 5.01 0.11 17.40
N PRO A 271 4.29 -0.29 18.48
CA PRO A 271 4.34 -1.66 18.97
C PRO A 271 3.98 -2.69 17.90
N ASN A 272 2.94 -2.42 17.08
CA ASN A 272 2.59 -3.31 15.99
C ASN A 272 3.69 -3.39 14.92
N PHE A 273 4.33 -2.27 14.57
CA PHE A 273 5.47 -2.30 13.64
C PHE A 273 6.64 -3.14 14.17
N VAL A 274 6.98 -3.03 15.45
CA VAL A 274 8.03 -3.85 16.08
C VAL A 274 7.66 -5.34 16.05
N LEU A 275 6.40 -5.67 16.29
CA LEU A 275 5.91 -7.04 16.23
C LEU A 275 5.98 -7.63 14.82
N GLU A 276 5.61 -6.86 13.80
CA GLU A 276 5.65 -7.31 12.40
C GLU A 276 7.08 -7.36 11.83
N HIS A 277 7.94 -6.43 12.24
CA HIS A 277 9.26 -6.20 11.63
C HIS A 277 10.38 -6.04 12.69
N PRO A 278 10.60 -7.03 13.57
CA PRO A 278 11.52 -6.90 14.70
C PRO A 278 12.98 -6.63 14.28
N THR A 279 13.40 -7.11 13.10
CA THR A 279 14.76 -6.89 12.58
C THR A 279 14.97 -5.49 11.99
N LEU A 280 13.89 -4.79 11.66
CA LEU A 280 13.93 -3.41 11.13
C LEU A 280 13.73 -2.38 12.25
N ALA A 281 12.97 -2.74 13.28
CA ALA A 281 12.77 -1.96 14.49
C ALA A 281 14.03 -1.93 15.38
N GLY A 282 15.08 -1.28 14.91
CA GLY A 282 16.35 -1.10 15.62
C GLY A 282 16.37 0.00 16.69
N GLY A 283 15.20 0.46 17.17
CA GLY A 283 15.10 1.58 18.12
C GLY A 283 13.67 1.83 18.61
N THR A 284 13.50 2.82 19.51
CA THR A 284 12.20 3.23 20.07
C THR A 284 11.45 4.20 19.15
N LEU A 285 10.17 4.42 19.44
CA LEU A 285 9.35 5.43 18.75
C LEU A 285 9.99 6.81 18.81
N GLU A 286 10.48 7.22 19.99
CA GLU A 286 11.13 8.52 20.21
C GLU A 286 12.42 8.66 19.40
N GLU A 287 13.20 7.58 19.29
CA GLU A 287 14.42 7.57 18.47
C GLU A 287 14.10 7.75 16.98
N TYR A 288 13.05 7.10 16.48
CA TYR A 288 12.61 7.26 15.09
C TYR A 288 12.00 8.63 14.82
N ARG A 289 11.20 9.19 15.74
CA ARG A 289 10.71 10.57 15.66
C ARG A 289 11.89 11.56 15.60
N ALA A 290 12.85 11.43 16.50
CA ALA A 290 14.03 12.30 16.52
C ALA A 290 14.90 12.15 15.26
N ARG A 291 14.95 10.96 14.64
CA ARG A 291 15.62 10.76 13.34
C ARG A 291 14.90 11.48 12.22
N LEU A 292 13.57 11.36 12.17
CA LEU A 292 12.75 12.06 11.17
C LEU A 292 12.95 13.57 11.29
N ASP A 293 12.84 14.13 12.49
CA ASP A 293 13.00 15.56 12.73
C ASP A 293 14.38 16.06 12.27
N ARG A 294 15.45 15.35 12.64
CA ARG A 294 16.81 15.68 12.20
C ARG A 294 17.00 15.59 10.70
N ALA A 295 16.34 14.64 10.04
CA ALA A 295 16.44 14.49 8.59
C ALA A 295 15.67 15.60 7.87
N LEU A 296 14.47 15.94 8.36
CA LEU A 296 13.67 17.05 7.86
C LEU A 296 14.41 18.38 7.99
N GLN A 297 15.02 18.67 9.14
CA GLN A 297 15.82 19.88 9.37
C GLN A 297 17.00 20.08 8.42
N ARG A 298 17.47 19.04 7.70
CA ARG A 298 18.53 19.20 6.69
C ARG A 298 18.04 19.75 5.36
N GLY A 299 16.74 19.62 5.07
CA GLY A 299 16.12 20.14 3.85
C GLY A 299 15.58 21.56 4.00
N PHE A 300 15.71 22.16 5.19
CA PHE A 300 15.30 23.52 5.53
C PHE A 300 16.50 24.41 5.85
#